data_AF-A0ABD0NLQ1-F1
#
_entry.id   AF-A0ABD0NLQ1-F1
#
_cell.length_a   1.000
_cell.length_b   1.000
_cell.length_c   1.000
_cell.angle_alpha   90.00
_cell.angle_beta   90.00
_cell.angle_gamma   90.00
#
_symmetry.space_group_name_H-M   'P 1'
#
loop_
_entity.id
_entity.type
_entity.pdbx_description
1 polymer ?
#
loop_
_entity_poly.entity_id
_entity_poly.type
_entity_poly.pdbx_seq_one_letter_code
_entity_poly.pdbx_strand_id
1 'polypeptide(L)' 'FGIHPVAGRMPGQLNVLLAEAGVPYDVVLEMDEINEDFPETDLVLVIGANDTVNSAAQEDPNSIIAGMPVLEVWKSKQ' A
#
# COMPACT_ATOMS: atom_id res chain seq x y z
N PHE A 1 4.24 -8.33 -1.43
CA PHE A 1 2.94 -7.72 -1.09
C PHE A 1 3.22 -6.51 -0.23
N GLY A 2 2.77 -5.33 -0.61
CA GLY A 2 2.86 -4.13 0.24
C GLY A 2 1.57 -3.92 1.01
N ILE A 3 1.64 -3.84 2.34
CA ILE A 3 0.48 -3.68 3.21
C ILE A 3 0.45 -2.28 3.78
N HIS A 4 -0.67 -1.59 3.55
CA HIS A 4 -0.95 -0.33 4.22
C HIS A 4 -1.46 -0.63 5.65
N PRO A 5 -1.01 0.07 6.71
CA PRO A 5 -1.35 -0.26 8.10
C PRO A 5 -2.86 -0.29 8.41
N VAL A 6 -3.64 0.52 7.68
CA VAL A 6 -5.13 0.57 7.79
C VAL A 6 -5.86 -0.09 6.62
N ALA A 7 -5.19 -0.92 5.82
CA ALA A 7 -5.86 -1.71 4.78
C ALA A 7 -6.81 -2.74 5.41
N GLY A 8 -8.08 -2.70 5.01
CA GLY A 8 -9.14 -3.57 5.53
C GLY A 8 -10.10 -2.85 6.47
N ARG A 9 -10.74 -3.62 7.36
CA ARG A 9 -11.72 -3.11 8.34
C ARG A 9 -11.32 -3.38 9.79
N MET A 10 -10.21 -4.09 10.00
CA MET A 10 -9.63 -4.39 11.31
C MET A 10 -8.09 -4.35 11.19
N PRO A 11 -7.36 -3.84 12.20
CA PRO A 11 -5.90 -3.84 12.18
C PRO A 11 -5.33 -5.25 11.95
N GLY A 12 -4.40 -5.38 11.01
CA GLY A 12 -3.75 -6.66 10.68
C GLY A 12 -4.64 -7.69 9.97
N GLN A 13 -5.88 -7.33 9.61
CA GLN A 13 -6.81 -8.25 8.94
C GLN A 13 -6.24 -8.81 7.64
N LEU A 14 -5.59 -7.96 6.84
CA LEU A 14 -5.08 -8.37 5.54
C LEU A 14 -3.91 -9.35 5.65
N ASN A 15 -3.03 -9.18 6.65
CA ASN A 15 -1.94 -10.12 6.94
C ASN A 15 -2.49 -11.51 7.28
N VAL A 16 -3.58 -11.59 8.07
CA VAL A 16 -4.25 -12.86 8.41
C VAL A 16 -4.87 -13.52 7.18
N LEU A 17 -5.56 -12.75 6.33
CA LEU A 17 -6.16 -13.29 5.10
C LEU A 17 -5.11 -13.82 4.11
N LEU A 18 -3.97 -13.15 3.99
CA LEU A 18 -2.85 -13.60 3.16
C LEU A 18 -2.21 -14.87 3.73
N ALA A 19 -2.06 -14.96 5.05
CA ALA A 19 -1.59 -16.16 5.71
C ALA A 19 -2.54 -17.35 5.51
N GLU A 20 -3.87 -17.12 5.60
CA GLU A 20 -4.89 -18.13 5.31
C GLU A 20 -4.84 -18.60 3.85
N ALA A 21 -4.55 -17.68 2.92
CA ALA A 21 -4.33 -17.99 1.51
C ALA A 21 -2.98 -18.70 1.23
N GLY A 22 -2.15 -18.94 2.26
CA GLY A 22 -0.87 -19.64 2.15
C GLY A 22 0.28 -18.77 1.63
N VAL A 23 0.15 -17.44 1.70
CA VAL A 23 1.23 -16.52 1.31
C VAL A 23 2.32 -16.53 2.39
N PRO A 24 3.59 -16.76 2.03
CA PRO A 24 4.70 -16.66 2.97
C PRO A 24 4.87 -15.25 3.56
N TYR A 25 5.17 -15.15 4.85
CA TYR A 25 5.29 -13.85 5.54
C TYR A 25 6.50 -13.03 5.09
N ASP A 26 7.56 -13.66 4.59
CA ASP A 26 8.79 -13.02 4.11
C ASP A 26 8.57 -12.17 2.84
N VAL A 27 7.50 -12.43 2.08
CA VAL A 27 7.12 -11.64 0.91
C VAL A 27 6.02 -10.62 1.21
N VAL A 28 5.64 -10.44 2.47
CA VAL A 28 4.67 -9.45 2.93
C VAL A 28 5.43 -8.37 3.69
N LEU A 29 5.47 -7.17 3.10
CA LEU A 29 6.20 -6.02 3.62
C LEU A 29 5.21 -4.94 4.06
N GLU A 30 5.55 -4.24 5.13
CA GLU A 30 4.77 -3.09 5.59
C GLU A 30 5.08 -1.85 4.72
N MET A 31 4.19 -0.86 4.74
CA MET A 31 4.29 0.34 3.90
C MET A 31 5.63 1.07 4.00
N ASP A 32 6.16 1.22 5.21
CA ASP A 32 7.42 1.93 5.44
C ASP A 32 8.64 1.17 4.88
N GLU A 33 8.53 -0.14 4.70
CA GLU A 33 9.60 -0.99 4.18
C GLU A 33 9.63 -1.02 2.65
N ILE A 34 8.47 -0.89 1.99
CA ILE A 34 8.34 -1.07 0.54
C ILE A 34 8.26 0.25 -0.26
N ASN A 35 7.98 1.39 0.40
CA ASN A 35 7.80 2.66 -0.31
C ASN A 35 9.08 3.11 -1.06
N GLU A 36 10.26 2.83 -0.50
CA GLU A 36 11.54 3.17 -1.13
C GLU A 36 11.86 2.31 -2.37
N ASP A 37 11.20 1.16 -2.52
CA ASP A 37 11.43 0.21 -3.61
C ASP A 37 10.58 0.51 -4.87
N PHE A 38 9.53 1.33 -4.75
CA PHE A 38 8.64 1.62 -5.88
C PHE A 38 9.35 2.20 -7.11
N PRO A 39 10.32 3.13 -7.02
CA PRO A 39 11.04 3.66 -8.18
C PRO A 39 11.74 2.60 -9.05
N GLU A 40 12.18 1.50 -8.44
CA GLU A 40 12.86 0.39 -9.12
C GLU A 40 11.90 -0.75 -9.53
N THR A 41 10.61 -0.62 -9.18
CA THR A 41 9.58 -1.65 -9.44
C THR A 41 9.01 -1.54 -10.86
N ASP A 42 9.03 -2.64 -11.60
CA ASP A 42 8.54 -2.69 -13.00
C ASP A 42 7.03 -2.58 -13.15
N LEU A 43 6.26 -3.15 -12.20
CA LEU A 43 4.80 -3.20 -12.27
C LEU A 43 4.20 -3.27 -10.86
N VAL A 44 3.18 -2.45 -10.60
CA VAL A 44 2.39 -2.51 -9.36
C VAL A 44 0.94 -2.88 -9.65
N LEU A 45 0.48 -3.99 -9.05
CA LEU A 45 -0.91 -4.42 -9.13
C LEU A 45 -1.69 -3.99 -7.89
N VAL A 46 -2.54 -2.97 -8.06
CA VAL A 46 -3.47 -2.51 -7.01
C VAL A 46 -4.77 -3.31 -7.08
N ILE A 47 -5.07 -4.08 -6.03
CA ILE A 47 -6.27 -4.91 -5.95
C ILE A 47 -7.15 -4.44 -4.79
N GLY A 48 -8.30 -3.85 -5.11
CA GLY A 48 -9.30 -3.49 -4.10
C GLY A 48 -8.89 -2.38 -3.13
N ALA A 49 -7.92 -1.54 -3.50
CA ALA A 49 -7.50 -0.37 -2.75
C ALA A 49 -7.79 0.92 -3.52
N ASN A 50 -8.03 2.02 -2.80
CA ASN A 50 -8.27 3.34 -3.37
C ASN A 50 -7.55 4.41 -2.53
N ASP A 51 -8.09 4.75 -1.35
CA ASP A 51 -7.54 5.83 -0.52
C ASP A 51 -6.08 5.61 -0.12
N THR A 52 -5.69 4.35 0.15
CA THR A 52 -4.33 3.97 0.57
C THR A 52 -3.27 4.05 -0.53
N VAL A 53 -3.66 4.37 -1.77
CA VAL A 53 -2.77 4.52 -2.93
C VAL A 53 -2.97 5.85 -3.66
N ASN A 54 -3.71 6.79 -3.06
CA ASN A 54 -4.14 8.01 -3.72
C ASN A 54 -3.12 9.15 -3.55
N SER A 55 -2.56 9.65 -4.65
CA SER A 55 -1.53 10.72 -4.64
C SER A 55 -2.04 12.06 -4.09
N ALA A 56 -3.36 12.28 -4.11
CA ALA A 56 -3.97 13.47 -3.54
C ALA A 56 -3.68 13.65 -2.04
N ALA A 57 -3.30 12.58 -1.34
CA ALA A 57 -2.85 12.68 0.05
C ALA A 57 -1.58 13.52 0.22
N GLN A 58 -0.71 13.61 -0.81
CA GLN A 58 0.52 14.39 -0.77
C GLN A 58 0.48 15.63 -1.66
N GLU A 59 -0.21 15.55 -2.81
CA GLU A 59 -0.16 16.57 -3.86
C GLU A 59 -1.24 17.66 -3.71
N ASP A 60 -2.37 17.35 -3.06
CA ASP A 60 -3.49 18.28 -2.90
C ASP A 60 -3.77 18.58 -1.42
N PRO A 61 -3.39 19.77 -0.91
CA PRO A 61 -3.66 20.14 0.47
C PRO A 61 -5.15 20.34 0.79
N ASN A 62 -6.04 20.41 -0.22
CA ASN A 62 -7.49 20.51 -0.01
C ASN A 62 -8.20 19.15 -0.01
N SER A 63 -7.47 18.08 -0.32
CA SER A 63 -8.00 16.72 -0.29
C SER A 63 -8.44 16.32 1.12
N ILE A 64 -9.51 15.54 1.21
CA ILE A 64 -10.01 15.02 2.51
C ILE A 64 -8.98 14.10 3.18
N ILE A 65 -8.08 13.51 2.39
CA ILE A 65 -7.01 12.62 2.85
C ILE A 65 -5.63 13.30 2.88
N ALA A 66 -5.56 14.62 2.74
CA ALA A 66 -4.29 15.36 2.76
C ALA A 66 -3.50 15.07 4.05
N GLY A 67 -2.22 14.69 3.89
CA GLY A 67 -1.32 14.31 4.99
C GLY A 67 -1.43 12.85 5.45
N MET A 68 -2.34 12.06 4.89
CA MET A 68 -2.38 10.62 5.15
C MET A 68 -1.15 9.96 4.48
N PRO A 69 -0.35 9.15 5.20
CA PRO A 69 0.67 8.35 4.56
C PRO A 69 -0.02 7.31 3.66
N VAL A 70 0.54 7.06 2.48
CA VAL A 70 -0.02 6.16 1.46
C VAL A 70 1.10 5.36 0.81
N LEU A 71 0.74 4.27 0.12
CA LEU A 71 1.66 3.56 -0.77
C LEU A 71 1.83 4.38 -2.06
N GLU A 72 3.06 4.80 -2.36
CA GLU A 72 3.38 5.69 -3.47
C GLU A 72 3.50 4.93 -4.80
N VAL A 73 2.48 4.15 -5.14
CA VAL A 73 2.48 3.21 -6.27
C VAL A 73 2.75 3.88 -7.61
N TRP A 74 2.45 5.17 -7.73
CA TRP A 74 2.70 5.99 -8.93
C TRP A 74 4.19 6.23 -9.21
N LYS A 75 5.09 5.91 -8.25
CA LYS A 75 6.54 5.97 -8.47
C LYS A 75 7.08 4.77 -9.25
N SER A 76 6.29 3.71 -9.42
CA SER A 76 6.67 2.54 -10.21
C SER A 76 6.63 2.81 -11.72
N LYS A 77 7.20 1.90 -12.51
CA LYS A 77 7.24 2.05 -13.97
C LYS A 77 5.86 1.87 -14.62
N GLN A 78 4.98 1.04 -14.04
CA GLN A 78 3.67 0.70 -14.59
C GLN A 78 2.63 0.33 -13.52
#